data_AF-A0A7S1JWV9-F1
#
_entry.id   AF-A0A7S1JWV9-F1
#
_cell.length_a   1.000
_cell.length_b   1.000
_cell.length_c   1.000
_cell.angle_alpha   90.00
_cell.angle_beta   90.00
_cell.angle_gamma   90.00
#
_symmetry.space_group_name_H-M   'P 1'
#
loop_
_entity.id
_entity.type
_entity.pdbx_description
1 polymer ?
#
loop_
_entity_poly.entity_id
_entity_poly.type
_entity_poly.pdbx_seq_one_letter_code
_entity_poly.pdbx_strand_id
1 'polypeptide(L)'
;ERDAGAGVTAAVGEEAPATTSFPCFAGFWTSHVVPSDRDKIEQAIVKCAEDGQPFEIEIMYERADGQVRWFRCGGRKEQPQGALLYGFIKDVTEVRRASKAQEKQLHLLQRVADATLDATAVVDLQEEMIVESSPLLNLWQRRPMEGASLCELLDASTIKSVKIDVSICEHPPALRARIHRRFDNTQAECQLLAFVDENDPAMVFLGFQNL
;
A
#
# COMPACT_ATOMS: atom_id res chain seq x y z
N GLU A 1 -2.49 32.62 1.16
CA GLU A 1 -1.21 33.11 0.61
C GLU A 1 -0.28 31.94 0.27
N ARG A 2 0.68 32.17 -0.64
CA ARG A 2 1.58 31.16 -1.22
C ARG A 2 2.79 30.95 -0.33
N ASP A 3 3.06 29.69 0.02
CA ASP A 3 4.23 29.25 0.78
C ASP A 3 5.43 29.06 -0.17
N ALA A 4 6.54 29.74 0.11
CA ALA A 4 7.68 29.91 -0.78
C ALA A 4 8.76 28.88 -0.47
N GLY A 5 9.11 28.07 -1.48
CA GLY A 5 10.22 27.14 -1.43
C GLY A 5 11.56 27.84 -1.18
N ALA A 6 12.26 27.40 -0.13
CA ALA A 6 13.61 27.83 0.16
C ALA A 6 14.59 27.17 -0.83
N GLY A 7 14.84 27.84 -1.95
CA GLY A 7 15.98 27.57 -2.83
C GLY A 7 17.25 28.14 -2.20
N VAL A 8 18.23 27.29 -1.90
CA VAL A 8 19.56 27.74 -1.47
C VAL A 8 20.41 27.94 -2.74
N THR A 9 20.55 29.19 -3.16
CA THR A 9 21.52 29.64 -4.18
C THR A 9 22.80 30.08 -3.47
N ALA A 10 23.90 29.33 -3.65
CA ALA A 10 25.22 29.75 -3.18
C ALA A 10 25.87 30.67 -4.24
N ALA A 11 26.26 31.87 -3.82
CA ALA A 11 26.87 32.92 -4.64
C ALA A 11 28.34 32.62 -4.99
N VAL A 12 28.75 33.02 -6.20
CA VAL A 12 30.11 32.88 -6.74
C VAL A 12 30.93 34.14 -6.44
N GLY A 13 32.15 33.96 -5.92
CA GLY A 13 33.18 34.99 -5.78
C GLY A 13 34.55 34.47 -6.25
N GLU A 14 35.04 35.11 -7.31
CA GLU A 14 36.35 35.24 -7.98
C GLU A 14 37.63 34.44 -7.63
N GLU A 15 38.46 34.32 -8.68
CA GLU A 15 39.56 33.41 -9.06
C GLU A 15 40.86 33.36 -8.20
N ALA A 16 41.49 32.17 -8.11
CA ALA A 16 42.91 31.83 -8.43
C ALA A 16 43.29 30.40 -7.90
N PRO A 17 44.41 29.76 -8.35
CA PRO A 17 44.52 28.90 -9.53
C PRO A 17 44.67 27.38 -9.25
N ALA A 18 44.56 26.63 -10.34
CA ALA A 18 44.68 25.20 -10.55
C ALA A 18 45.60 24.41 -9.58
N THR A 19 44.97 23.65 -8.67
CA THR A 19 45.34 22.29 -8.27
C THR A 19 44.06 21.65 -7.74
N THR A 20 43.19 21.15 -8.62
CA THR A 20 41.91 20.53 -8.24
C THR A 20 42.15 19.10 -7.72
N SER A 21 42.80 19.01 -6.56
CA SER A 21 42.50 17.93 -5.62
C SER A 21 41.07 18.15 -5.14
N PHE A 22 40.11 17.42 -5.72
CA PHE A 22 38.69 17.50 -5.37
C PHE A 22 38.50 17.26 -3.86
N PRO A 23 38.24 18.29 -3.04
CA PRO A 23 37.96 18.09 -1.64
C PRO A 23 36.54 17.55 -1.56
N CYS A 24 36.43 16.26 -1.28
CA CYS A 24 35.41 15.70 -0.41
C CYS A 24 33.99 16.25 -0.63
N PHE A 25 33.27 15.68 -1.61
CA PHE A 25 31.80 15.76 -1.65
C PHE A 25 31.14 14.92 -0.53
N ALA A 26 31.89 14.49 0.50
CA ALA A 26 31.35 14.07 1.80
C ALA A 26 31.11 15.33 2.66
N GLY A 27 30.24 16.22 2.17
CA GLY A 27 29.96 17.50 2.81
C GLY A 27 28.90 17.36 3.89
N PHE A 28 29.31 17.41 5.15
CA PHE A 28 28.54 17.79 6.36
C PHE A 28 27.29 16.98 6.77
N TRP A 29 26.50 16.41 5.86
CA TRP A 29 25.25 15.73 6.19
C TRP A 29 25.37 14.20 6.27
N THR A 30 26.29 13.59 5.52
CA THR A 30 26.53 12.13 5.57
C THR A 30 27.09 11.66 6.92
N SER A 31 27.72 12.55 7.70
CA SER A 31 28.18 12.28 9.06
C SER A 31 27.05 11.94 10.04
N HIS A 32 25.82 12.39 9.75
CA HIS A 32 24.62 12.15 10.56
C HIS A 32 23.77 10.98 10.04
N VAL A 33 24.19 10.34 8.93
CA VAL A 33 23.60 9.08 8.46
C VAL A 33 24.06 7.97 9.40
N VAL A 34 23.13 7.06 9.71
CA VAL A 34 23.40 5.92 10.60
C VAL A 34 24.54 5.07 10.00
N PRO A 35 25.49 4.53 10.79
CA PRO A 35 26.67 3.85 10.26
C PRO A 35 26.39 2.76 9.21
N SER A 36 25.26 2.05 9.33
CA SER A 36 24.85 1.00 8.39
C SER A 36 24.46 1.50 7.00
N ASP A 37 24.12 2.77 6.85
CA ASP A 37 23.67 3.39 5.60
C ASP A 37 24.69 4.36 5.00
N ARG A 38 25.79 4.67 5.72
CA ARG A 38 26.89 5.53 5.24
C ARG A 38 27.55 4.96 4.00
N ASP A 39 28.01 3.71 4.07
CA ASP A 39 28.68 3.05 2.95
C ASP A 39 27.79 3.00 1.70
N LYS A 40 26.49 2.79 1.89
CA LYS A 40 25.52 2.75 0.78
C LYS A 40 25.40 4.09 0.08
N ILE A 41 25.31 5.18 0.85
CA ILE A 41 25.14 6.51 0.25
C ILE A 41 26.43 7.03 -0.36
N GLU A 42 27.58 6.75 0.26
CA GLU A 42 28.88 7.10 -0.31
C GLU A 42 29.10 6.38 -1.64
N GLN A 43 28.82 5.08 -1.72
CA GLN A 43 28.89 4.34 -2.97
C GLN A 43 27.93 4.87 -4.04
N ALA A 44 26.70 5.25 -3.66
CA ALA A 44 25.73 5.81 -4.59
C ALA A 44 26.18 7.18 -5.15
N ILE A 45 26.76 8.03 -4.32
CA ILE A 45 27.32 9.32 -4.71
C ILE A 45 28.52 9.13 -5.64
N VAL A 46 29.44 8.22 -5.31
CA VAL A 46 30.63 7.91 -6.13
C VAL A 46 30.21 7.42 -7.51
N LYS A 47 29.30 6.43 -7.59
CA LYS A 47 28.77 5.94 -8.87
C LYS A 47 28.08 7.04 -9.68
N CYS A 48 27.38 7.95 -9.02
CA CYS A 48 26.75 9.07 -9.70
C CYS A 48 27.77 10.07 -10.27
N ALA A 49 28.85 10.31 -9.54
CA ALA A 49 29.92 11.20 -9.97
C ALA A 49 30.74 10.60 -11.13
N GLU A 50 31.10 9.31 -11.02
CA GLU A 50 31.94 8.58 -11.97
C GLU A 50 31.17 8.16 -13.22
N ASP A 51 30.07 7.42 -13.05
CA ASP A 51 29.32 6.80 -14.14
C ASP A 51 28.21 7.71 -14.69
N GLY A 52 27.92 8.82 -14.00
CA GLY A 52 26.79 9.70 -14.33
C GLY A 52 25.42 9.08 -14.01
N GLN A 53 25.38 7.92 -13.36
CA GLN A 53 24.11 7.24 -13.04
C GLN A 53 23.36 7.97 -11.94
N PRO A 54 22.12 8.43 -12.17
CA PRO A 54 21.32 9.02 -11.11
C PRO A 54 21.01 7.96 -10.03
N PHE A 55 20.93 8.40 -8.78
CA PHE A 55 20.52 7.54 -7.67
C PHE A 55 19.35 8.14 -6.90
N GLU A 56 18.55 7.27 -6.30
CA GLU A 56 17.52 7.61 -5.32
C GLU A 56 17.49 6.49 -4.28
N ILE A 57 17.79 6.82 -3.04
CA ILE A 57 17.88 5.85 -1.93
C ILE A 57 17.21 6.41 -0.68
N GLU A 58 16.63 5.51 0.11
CA GLU A 58 16.13 5.83 1.45
C GLU A 58 17.15 5.40 2.50
N ILE A 59 17.50 6.33 3.37
CA ILE A 59 18.49 6.12 4.44
C ILE A 59 17.89 6.52 5.78
N MET A 60 18.40 5.90 6.83
CA MET A 60 18.16 6.37 8.19
C MET A 60 19.15 7.48 8.54
N TYR A 61 18.62 8.55 9.12
CA TYR A 61 19.37 9.72 9.54
C TYR A 61 19.09 10.01 11.01
N GLU A 62 20.14 10.19 11.79
CA GLU A 62 20.04 10.59 13.18
C GLU A 62 20.20 12.11 13.27
N ARG A 63 19.14 12.82 13.65
CA ARG A 63 19.22 14.27 13.86
C ARG A 63 20.05 14.59 15.10
N ALA A 64 20.46 15.85 15.22
CA ALA A 64 21.12 16.37 16.42
C ALA A 64 20.28 16.23 17.71
N ASP A 65 18.97 16.02 17.60
CA ASP A 65 18.05 15.75 18.70
C ASP A 65 17.99 14.25 19.10
N GLY A 66 18.79 13.38 18.47
CA GLY A 66 18.85 11.94 18.72
C GLY A 66 17.71 11.14 18.09
N GLN A 67 16.81 11.78 17.33
CA GLN A 67 15.74 11.06 16.65
C GLN A 67 16.24 10.45 15.33
N VAL A 68 15.94 9.17 15.15
CA VAL A 68 16.14 8.47 13.87
C VAL A 68 14.94 8.72 12.96
N ARG A 69 15.21 9.28 11.80
CA ARG A 69 14.23 9.60 10.75
C ARG A 69 14.61 8.98 9.42
N TRP A 70 13.61 8.78 8.58
CA TRP A 70 13.82 8.28 7.22
C TRP A 70 13.94 9.46 6.27
N PHE A 71 15.03 9.48 5.51
CA PHE A 71 15.24 10.46 4.46
C PHE A 71 15.34 9.77 3.12
N ARG A 72 14.70 10.34 2.11
CA ARG A 72 14.91 9.99 0.72
C ARG A 72 15.88 10.97 0.11
N CYS A 73 16.99 10.45 -0.39
CA CYS A 73 18.06 11.23 -0.98
C CYS A 73 18.26 10.78 -2.41
N GLY A 74 18.40 11.73 -3.33
CA GLY A 74 18.73 11.40 -4.71
C GLY A 74 19.70 12.40 -5.28
N GLY A 75 20.40 11.99 -6.33
CA GLY A 75 21.41 12.80 -7.00
C GLY A 75 21.47 12.46 -8.49
N ARG A 76 21.75 13.48 -9.32
CA ARG A 76 22.07 13.30 -10.75
C ARG A 76 23.13 14.29 -11.19
N LYS A 77 23.92 13.92 -12.19
CA LYS A 77 24.89 14.78 -12.85
C LYS A 77 24.18 15.64 -13.90
N GLU A 78 24.39 16.96 -13.91
CA GLU A 78 23.74 17.85 -14.89
C GLU A 78 24.40 17.80 -16.28
N GLN A 79 25.70 17.51 -16.36
CA GLN A 79 26.42 17.36 -17.63
C GLN A 79 27.41 16.19 -17.55
N PRO A 80 27.61 15.41 -18.63
CA PRO A 80 28.55 14.30 -18.66
C PRO A 80 29.99 14.69 -18.27
N GLN A 81 30.40 15.93 -18.59
CA GLN A 81 31.73 16.49 -18.34
C GLN A 81 31.78 17.50 -17.18
N GLY A 82 30.64 17.84 -16.58
CA GLY A 82 30.53 18.83 -15.50
C GLY A 82 30.62 18.19 -14.11
N ALA A 83 31.22 18.91 -13.16
CA ALA A 83 31.34 18.49 -11.77
C ALA A 83 30.08 18.72 -10.91
N LEU A 84 29.01 19.28 -11.50
CA LEU A 84 27.82 19.71 -10.76
C LEU A 84 26.83 18.56 -10.59
N LEU A 85 26.81 17.99 -9.37
CA LEU A 85 25.84 17.02 -8.90
C LEU A 85 24.66 17.76 -8.26
N TYR A 86 23.46 17.63 -8.83
CA TYR A 86 22.24 18.10 -8.18
C TYR A 86 21.67 16.97 -7.35
N GLY A 87 21.36 17.24 -6.09
CA GLY A 87 20.67 16.28 -5.24
C GLY A 87 19.57 16.89 -4.42
N PHE A 88 18.72 16.04 -3.86
CA PHE A 88 17.69 16.40 -2.91
C PHE A 88 17.77 15.49 -1.69
N ILE A 89 17.31 16.00 -0.56
CA ILE A 89 17.15 15.26 0.70
C ILE A 89 15.77 15.62 1.22
N LYS A 90 14.88 14.63 1.34
CA LYS A 90 13.51 14.81 1.80
C LYS A 90 13.24 13.92 3.00
N ASP A 91 12.77 14.50 4.10
CA ASP A 91 12.25 13.71 5.23
C ASP A 91 10.97 13.00 4.79
N VAL A 92 10.98 11.67 4.83
CA VAL A 92 9.85 10.81 4.46
C VAL A 92 9.29 10.05 5.67
N THR A 93 9.67 10.46 6.89
CA THR A 93 9.27 9.80 8.14
C THR A 93 7.75 9.80 8.31
N GLU A 94 7.09 10.93 8.11
CA GLU A 94 5.64 11.03 8.25
C GLU A 94 4.90 10.22 7.19
N VAL A 95 5.36 10.26 5.94
CA VAL A 95 4.80 9.48 4.83
C VAL A 95 4.89 7.98 5.14
N ARG A 96 6.04 7.50 5.62
CA ARG A 96 6.20 6.11 6.05
C ARG A 96 5.33 5.75 7.25
N ARG A 97 5.22 6.65 8.24
CA ARG A 97 4.36 6.40 9.42
C ARG A 97 2.90 6.28 9.02
N ALA A 98 2.42 7.17 8.14
CA ALA A 98 1.07 7.12 7.61
C ALA A 98 0.81 5.83 6.82
N SER A 99 1.69 5.49 5.88
CA SER A 99 1.58 4.26 5.10
C SER A 99 1.61 3.00 5.98
N LYS A 100 2.54 2.92 6.94
CA LYS A 100 2.61 1.78 7.87
C LYS A 100 1.44 1.71 8.84
N ALA A 101 0.88 2.85 9.24
CA ALA A 101 -0.34 2.90 10.05
C ALA A 101 -1.54 2.35 9.25
N GLN A 102 -1.67 2.76 7.98
CA GLN A 102 -2.71 2.27 7.09
C GLN A 102 -2.58 0.76 6.82
N GLU A 103 -1.37 0.26 6.53
CA GLU A 103 -1.10 -1.17 6.39
C GLU A 103 -1.48 -1.96 7.64
N LYS A 104 -1.13 -1.44 8.83
CA LYS A 104 -1.52 -2.07 10.10
C LYS A 104 -3.03 -2.08 10.30
N GLN A 105 -3.72 -1.00 9.93
CA GLN A 105 -5.18 -0.94 10.02
C GLN A 105 -5.81 -1.95 9.06
N LEU A 106 -5.36 -2.03 7.82
CA LEU A 106 -5.84 -3.03 6.85
C LEU A 106 -5.61 -4.46 7.34
N HIS A 107 -4.42 -4.76 7.85
CA HIS A 107 -4.14 -6.08 8.43
C HIS A 107 -4.99 -6.38 9.67
N LEU A 108 -5.28 -5.38 10.50
CA LEU A 108 -6.15 -5.57 11.65
C LEU A 108 -7.59 -5.84 11.19
N LEU A 109 -8.09 -5.08 10.23
CA LEU A 109 -9.41 -5.28 9.64
C LEU A 109 -9.54 -6.66 9.01
N GLN A 110 -8.53 -7.11 8.26
CA GLN A 110 -8.46 -8.47 7.72
C GLN A 110 -8.52 -9.53 8.82
N ARG A 111 -7.74 -9.38 9.89
CA ARG A 111 -7.76 -10.34 11.02
C ARG A 111 -9.09 -10.35 11.77
N VAL A 112 -9.73 -9.20 11.93
CA VAL A 112 -11.06 -9.13 12.54
C VAL A 112 -12.08 -9.79 11.63
N ALA A 113 -12.04 -9.53 10.33
CA ALA A 113 -12.89 -10.19 9.34
C ALA A 113 -12.68 -11.72 9.36
N ASP A 114 -11.44 -12.21 9.32
CA ASP A 114 -11.11 -13.64 9.37
C ASP A 114 -11.50 -14.30 10.71
N ALA A 115 -11.50 -13.56 11.82
CA ALA A 115 -11.88 -14.08 13.14
C ALA A 115 -13.40 -14.08 13.37
N THR A 116 -14.14 -13.27 12.61
CA THR A 116 -15.59 -13.11 12.76
C THR A 116 -16.37 -13.82 11.67
N LEU A 117 -15.84 -13.91 10.46
CA LEU A 117 -16.47 -14.51 9.29
C LEU A 117 -15.66 -15.74 8.88
N ASP A 118 -16.36 -16.84 8.65
CA ASP A 118 -15.72 -18.08 8.22
C ASP A 118 -15.38 -18.08 6.71
N ALA A 119 -16.07 -17.25 5.93
CA ALA A 119 -15.76 -16.99 4.54
C ALA A 119 -16.32 -15.63 4.11
N THR A 120 -15.71 -15.01 3.10
CA THR A 120 -16.22 -13.79 2.46
C THR A 120 -16.19 -13.88 0.94
N ALA A 121 -17.04 -13.08 0.28
CA ALA A 121 -17.06 -12.84 -1.16
C ALA A 121 -17.49 -11.41 -1.46
N VAL A 122 -17.00 -10.86 -2.56
CA VAL A 122 -17.52 -9.63 -3.17
C VAL A 122 -18.27 -10.02 -4.43
N VAL A 123 -19.50 -9.54 -4.57
CA VAL A 123 -20.38 -9.91 -5.67
C VAL A 123 -20.90 -8.68 -6.38
N ASP A 124 -21.02 -8.77 -7.69
CA ASP A 124 -21.78 -7.84 -8.50
C ASP A 124 -23.23 -8.34 -8.55
N LEU A 125 -24.16 -7.56 -8.00
CA LEU A 125 -25.58 -7.92 -7.99
C LEU A 125 -26.31 -7.68 -9.32
N GLN A 126 -25.75 -6.85 -10.22
CA GLN A 126 -26.28 -6.63 -11.55
C GLN A 126 -26.00 -7.84 -12.45
N GLU A 127 -24.76 -8.30 -12.46
CA GLU A 127 -24.34 -9.48 -13.24
C GLU A 127 -24.54 -10.81 -12.50
N GLU A 128 -24.88 -10.77 -11.20
CA GLU A 128 -25.00 -11.92 -10.32
C GLU A 128 -23.74 -12.80 -10.34
N MET A 129 -22.59 -12.17 -10.27
CA MET A 129 -21.28 -12.83 -10.34
C MET A 129 -20.42 -12.50 -9.13
N ILE A 130 -19.58 -13.46 -8.74
CA ILE A 130 -18.58 -13.28 -7.69
C ILE A 130 -17.37 -12.60 -8.32
N VAL A 131 -17.05 -11.39 -7.87
CA VAL A 131 -15.89 -10.62 -8.35
C VAL A 131 -14.63 -11.05 -7.59
N GLU A 132 -14.75 -11.18 -6.27
CA GLU A 132 -13.65 -11.62 -5.40
C GLU A 132 -14.14 -12.67 -4.41
N SER A 133 -13.29 -13.63 -4.08
CA SER A 133 -13.60 -14.61 -3.05
C SER A 133 -12.44 -14.82 -2.07
N SER A 134 -12.79 -15.00 -0.80
CA SER A 134 -11.81 -15.33 0.22
C SER A 134 -11.17 -16.71 -0.03
N PRO A 135 -9.92 -16.94 0.41
CA PRO A 135 -9.29 -18.26 0.36
C PRO A 135 -10.10 -19.35 1.06
N LEU A 136 -10.81 -19.01 2.14
CA LEU A 136 -11.68 -19.93 2.87
C LEU A 136 -12.91 -20.33 2.04
N LEU A 137 -13.55 -19.39 1.36
CA LEU A 137 -14.66 -19.71 0.44
C LEU A 137 -14.19 -20.62 -0.70
N ASN A 138 -13.01 -20.32 -1.26
CA ASN A 138 -12.39 -21.13 -2.31
C ASN A 138 -12.07 -22.54 -1.81
N LEU A 139 -11.63 -22.68 -0.56
CA LEU A 139 -11.42 -23.98 0.08
C LEU A 139 -12.74 -24.75 0.27
N TRP A 140 -13.80 -24.08 0.72
CA TRP A 140 -15.13 -24.68 0.87
C TRP A 140 -15.66 -25.25 -0.44
N GLN A 141 -15.45 -24.52 -1.55
CA GLN A 141 -15.87 -24.93 -2.88
C GLN A 141 -14.83 -25.76 -3.64
N ARG A 142 -13.64 -25.97 -3.06
CA ARG A 142 -12.46 -26.65 -3.64
C ARG A 142 -12.03 -26.10 -5.00
N ARG A 143 -12.31 -24.83 -5.28
CA ARG A 143 -11.90 -24.11 -6.49
C ARG A 143 -11.97 -22.60 -6.26
N PRO A 144 -11.28 -21.81 -7.09
CA PRO A 144 -11.52 -20.37 -7.17
C PRO A 144 -12.97 -20.08 -7.55
N MET A 145 -13.62 -19.16 -6.83
CA MET A 145 -15.00 -18.75 -7.08
C MET A 145 -15.08 -17.40 -7.79
N GLU A 146 -13.96 -16.73 -8.05
CA GLU A 146 -13.91 -15.53 -8.89
C GLU A 146 -14.46 -15.82 -10.30
N GLY A 147 -15.40 -14.99 -10.76
CA GLY A 147 -16.12 -15.14 -12.02
C GLY A 147 -17.24 -16.19 -12.02
N ALA A 148 -17.49 -16.88 -10.90
CA ALA A 148 -18.60 -17.83 -10.80
C ALA A 148 -19.94 -17.09 -10.61
N SER A 149 -21.03 -17.70 -11.09
CA SER A 149 -22.37 -17.17 -10.83
C SER A 149 -22.73 -17.32 -9.36
N LEU A 150 -23.40 -16.30 -8.81
CA LEU A 150 -23.88 -16.29 -7.43
C LEU A 150 -24.86 -17.44 -7.15
N CYS A 151 -25.61 -17.90 -8.15
CA CYS A 151 -26.51 -19.05 -8.07
C CYS A 151 -25.78 -20.38 -7.82
N GLU A 152 -24.47 -20.46 -8.12
CA GLU A 152 -23.67 -21.65 -7.77
C GLU A 152 -23.37 -21.74 -6.27
N LEU A 153 -23.53 -20.62 -5.54
CA LEU A 153 -23.23 -20.52 -4.12
C LEU A 153 -24.50 -20.40 -3.27
N LEU A 154 -25.47 -19.59 -3.69
CA LEU A 154 -26.67 -19.26 -2.93
C LEU A 154 -27.95 -19.64 -3.69
N ASP A 155 -28.97 -20.07 -2.93
CA ASP A 155 -30.31 -20.32 -3.48
C ASP A 155 -30.96 -19.03 -4.00
N ALA A 156 -31.78 -19.15 -5.06
CA ALA A 156 -32.47 -18.01 -5.68
C ALA A 156 -33.35 -17.19 -4.72
N SER A 157 -33.90 -17.81 -3.66
CA SER A 157 -34.63 -17.09 -2.61
C SER A 157 -33.72 -16.17 -1.81
N THR A 158 -32.53 -16.63 -1.45
CA THR A 158 -31.53 -15.86 -0.72
C THR A 158 -31.02 -14.71 -1.56
N ILE A 159 -30.75 -14.94 -2.85
CA ILE A 159 -30.32 -13.89 -3.77
C ILE A 159 -31.37 -12.78 -3.85
N LYS A 160 -32.65 -13.14 -3.94
CA LYS A 160 -33.75 -12.15 -3.89
C LYS A 160 -33.78 -11.37 -2.58
N SER A 161 -33.63 -12.05 -1.44
CA SER A 161 -33.57 -11.38 -0.14
C SER A 161 -32.39 -10.42 -0.04
N VAL A 162 -31.20 -10.83 -0.49
CA VAL A 162 -30.02 -9.95 -0.56
C VAL A 162 -30.32 -8.72 -1.41
N LYS A 163 -30.89 -8.87 -2.62
CA LYS A 163 -31.23 -7.72 -3.48
C LYS A 163 -32.24 -6.75 -2.84
N ILE A 164 -33.14 -7.24 -2.00
CA ILE A 164 -34.17 -6.43 -1.35
C ILE A 164 -33.62 -5.75 -0.09
N ASP A 165 -33.06 -6.54 0.83
CA ASP A 165 -32.72 -6.07 2.19
C ASP A 165 -31.46 -5.20 2.19
N VAL A 166 -30.50 -5.50 1.32
CA VAL A 166 -29.25 -4.74 1.19
C VAL A 166 -29.47 -3.32 0.66
N SER A 167 -30.52 -3.10 -0.11
CA SER A 167 -30.89 -1.77 -0.61
C SER A 167 -31.63 -0.90 0.42
N ILE A 168 -32.08 -1.48 1.54
CA ILE A 168 -33.05 -0.83 2.45
C ILE A 168 -32.47 -0.58 3.85
N CYS A 169 -31.46 -1.32 4.29
CA CYS A 169 -30.99 -1.26 5.68
C CYS A 169 -29.71 -0.44 5.85
N GLU A 170 -29.72 0.53 6.79
CA GLU A 170 -28.52 1.24 7.26
C GLU A 170 -27.54 0.33 8.03
N HIS A 171 -27.99 -0.87 8.45
CA HIS A 171 -27.21 -1.86 9.18
C HIS A 171 -27.28 -3.20 8.44
N PRO A 172 -26.20 -3.99 8.38
CA PRO A 172 -26.16 -5.22 7.60
C PRO A 172 -27.23 -6.21 8.09
N PRO A 173 -28.19 -6.61 7.23
CA PRO A 173 -29.15 -7.62 7.60
C PRO A 173 -28.41 -8.96 7.77
N ALA A 174 -28.58 -9.59 8.92
CA ALA A 174 -28.07 -10.94 9.15
C ALA A 174 -29.11 -11.95 8.67
N LEU A 175 -28.97 -12.40 7.43
CA LEU A 175 -29.89 -13.31 6.76
C LEU A 175 -29.49 -14.76 7.03
N ARG A 176 -30.46 -15.67 7.19
CA ARG A 176 -30.16 -17.10 7.13
C ARG A 176 -30.09 -17.52 5.67
N ALA A 177 -28.97 -18.09 5.27
CA ALA A 177 -28.73 -18.57 3.93
C ALA A 177 -28.37 -20.05 3.95
N ARG A 178 -28.71 -20.75 2.85
CA ARG A 178 -28.14 -22.06 2.56
C ARG A 178 -27.10 -21.89 1.48
N ILE A 179 -25.91 -22.41 1.75
CA ILE A 179 -24.81 -22.46 0.79
C ILE A 179 -24.80 -23.84 0.15
N HIS A 180 -24.75 -23.88 -1.18
CA HIS A 180 -24.59 -25.13 -1.91
C HIS A 180 -23.12 -25.55 -1.89
N ARG A 181 -22.82 -26.69 -1.24
CA ARG A 181 -21.48 -27.28 -1.22
C ARG A 181 -21.33 -28.27 -2.37
N ARG A 182 -20.52 -27.91 -3.36
CA ARG A 182 -20.43 -28.69 -4.60
C ARG A 182 -19.74 -30.05 -4.40
N PHE A 183 -18.84 -30.18 -3.43
CA PHE A 183 -18.01 -31.38 -3.27
C PHE A 183 -18.76 -32.58 -2.67
N ASP A 184 -19.73 -32.33 -1.79
CA ASP A 184 -20.58 -33.36 -1.17
C ASP A 184 -22.05 -33.26 -1.60
N ASN A 185 -22.36 -32.28 -2.45
CA ASN A 185 -23.71 -31.94 -2.91
C ASN A 185 -24.69 -31.72 -1.74
N THR A 186 -24.18 -31.27 -0.60
CA THR A 186 -24.98 -30.93 0.57
C THR A 186 -25.25 -29.43 0.62
N GLN A 187 -26.27 -29.06 1.39
CA GLN A 187 -26.51 -27.67 1.76
C GLN A 187 -26.07 -27.47 3.20
N ALA A 188 -25.32 -26.41 3.46
CA ALA A 188 -24.99 -25.97 4.81
C ALA A 188 -25.77 -24.69 5.12
N GLU A 189 -26.40 -24.63 6.29
CA GLU A 189 -26.98 -23.40 6.80
C GLU A 189 -25.87 -22.50 7.35
N CYS A 190 -25.92 -21.23 6.98
CA CYS A 190 -25.04 -20.21 7.50
C CYS A 190 -25.82 -18.92 7.77
N GLN A 191 -25.26 -18.07 8.61
CA GLN A 191 -25.64 -16.68 8.71
C GLN A 191 -24.86 -15.87 7.66
N LEU A 192 -25.59 -15.16 6.82
CA LEU A 192 -25.09 -14.29 5.77
C LEU A 192 -25.19 -12.84 6.24
N LEU A 193 -24.07 -12.14 6.25
CA LEU A 193 -23.99 -10.71 6.43
C LEU A 193 -23.74 -10.08 5.07
N ALA A 194 -24.55 -9.10 4.69
CA ALA A 194 -24.42 -8.44 3.40
C ALA A 194 -24.27 -6.92 3.59
N PHE A 195 -23.31 -6.33 2.88
CA PHE A 195 -22.97 -4.90 2.95
C PHE A 195 -22.83 -4.34 1.54
N VAL A 196 -23.41 -3.17 1.27
CA VAL A 196 -23.18 -2.44 0.01
C VAL A 196 -21.86 -1.68 0.08
N ASP A 197 -21.13 -1.63 -1.03
CA ASP A 197 -20.05 -0.66 -1.17
C ASP A 197 -20.59 0.78 -1.26
N GLU A 198 -20.11 1.68 -0.41
CA GLU A 198 -20.55 3.09 -0.40
C GLU A 198 -20.27 3.83 -1.72
N ASN A 199 -19.25 3.39 -2.47
CA ASN A 199 -18.83 4.00 -3.73
C ASN A 199 -19.51 3.35 -4.94
N ASP A 200 -19.90 2.07 -4.84
CA ASP A 200 -20.56 1.34 -5.91
C ASP A 200 -21.73 0.46 -5.41
N PRO A 201 -22.98 0.94 -5.54
CA PRO A 201 -24.16 0.20 -5.10
C PRO A 201 -24.38 -1.15 -5.79
N ALA A 202 -23.72 -1.42 -6.92
CA ALA A 202 -23.77 -2.71 -7.59
C ALA A 202 -22.94 -3.78 -6.86
N MET A 203 -21.93 -3.34 -6.10
CA MET A 203 -20.98 -4.20 -5.40
C MET A 203 -21.45 -4.47 -3.98
N VAL A 204 -21.56 -5.76 -3.65
CA VAL A 204 -22.00 -6.21 -2.34
C VAL A 204 -20.99 -7.17 -1.74
N PHE A 205 -20.57 -6.86 -0.52
CA PHE A 205 -19.75 -7.73 0.31
C PHE A 205 -20.65 -8.71 1.05
N LEU A 206 -20.37 -10.00 0.88
CA LEU A 206 -21.01 -11.11 1.55
C LEU A 206 -20.03 -11.73 2.55
N GLY A 207 -20.43 -11.77 3.83
CA GLY A 207 -19.76 -12.50 4.89
C GLY A 207 -20.59 -13.72 5.30
N PHE A 208 -19.94 -14.87 5.41
CA PHE A 208 -20.57 -16.11 5.82
C PHE A 208 -20.08 -16.49 7.22
N GLN A 209 -21.00 -16.72 8.14
CA GLN A 209 -20.74 -17.24 9.48
C GLN A 209 -21.46 -18.58 9.61
N ASN A 210 -20.74 -19.61 9.99
CA ASN A 210 -21.29 -20.92 10.28
C ASN A 210 -22.12 -20.83 11.57
N LEU A 211 -23.28 -21.49 11.58
CA LEU A 211 -24.21 -21.51 12.71
C LEU A 211 -23.83 -22.58 13.74
#